data_AF-A0A8X7U326-F1
#
_entry.id   AF-A0A8X7U326-F1
#
_cell.length_a   1.000
_cell.length_b   1.000
_cell.length_c   1.000
_cell.angle_alpha   90.00
_cell.angle_beta   90.00
_cell.angle_gamma   90.00
#
_symmetry.space_group_name_H-M   'P 1'
#
loop_
_entity.id
_entity.type
_entity.pdbx_description
1 polymer ?
#
loop_
_entity_poly.entity_id
_entity_poly.type
_entity_poly.pdbx_seq_one_letter_code
_entity_poly.pdbx_strand_id
1 'polypeptide(L)' 'MIFDLILAASANNLNCKGLLEITCKKVADNIKNLSPEDICRIFHLNDFTVEEEAEVRKESEWAFQ' A
#
# COMPACT_ATOMS: atom_id res chain seq x y z
N MET A 1 -10.53 1.89 8.87
CA MET A 1 -10.86 3.32 8.99
C MET A 1 -10.50 4.17 7.75
N ILE A 2 -9.32 4.04 7.11
CA ILE A 2 -9.06 4.68 5.78
C ILE A 2 -9.44 3.75 4.62
N PHE A 3 -9.16 2.44 4.72
CA PHE A 3 -9.54 1.47 3.70
C PHE A 3 -11.05 1.37 3.49
N ASP A 4 -11.83 1.44 4.57
CA ASP A 4 -13.30 1.46 4.48
C ASP A 4 -13.80 2.72 3.76
N LEU A 5 -13.08 3.84 3.87
CA LEU A 5 -13.38 5.08 3.16
C LEU A 5 -13.04 4.98 1.67
N ILE A 6 -11.94 4.33 1.32
CA ILE A 6 -11.56 4.02 -0.07
C ILE A 6 -12.58 3.07 -0.70
N LEU A 7 -12.97 2.01 0.02
CA LEU A 7 -13.99 1.05 -0.41
C LEU A 7 -15.36 1.71 -0.54
N ALA A 8 -15.75 2.60 0.39
CA ALA A 8 -17.00 3.34 0.29
C ALA A 8 -16.98 4.34 -0.88
N ALA A 9 -15.85 5.00 -1.13
CA ALA A 9 -15.69 5.94 -2.25
C ALA A 9 -15.71 5.22 -3.62
N SER A 10 -15.21 3.98 -3.70
CA SER A 10 -15.19 3.17 -4.92
C SER A 10 -16.49 2.38 -5.16
N ALA A 11 -17.11 1.83 -4.12
CA ALA A 11 -18.31 0.99 -4.21
C ALA A 11 -19.60 1.78 -4.47
N ASN A 12 -19.70 3.02 -3.99
CA ASN A 12 -20.92 3.81 -4.13
C ASN A 12 -21.09 4.46 -5.51
N ASN A 13 -20.18 4.22 -6.46
CA ASN A 13 -20.24 4.76 -7.83
C ASN A 13 -20.41 6.31 -7.88
N LEU A 14 -20.12 7.00 -6.76
CA LEU A 14 -20.32 8.44 -6.58
C LEU A 14 -19.34 9.28 -7.42
N ASN A 15 -18.45 8.63 -8.19
CA ASN A 15 -17.46 9.23 -9.09
C ASN A 15 -16.72 10.42 -8.44
N CYS A 16 -16.53 10.36 -7.12
CA CYS A 16 -15.92 11.43 -6.33
C CYS A 16 -14.40 11.26 -6.41
N LYS A 17 -13.87 11.50 -7.62
CA LYS A 17 -12.43 11.34 -7.93
C LYS A 17 -11.53 12.05 -6.93
N GLY A 18 -11.93 13.23 -6.45
CA GLY A 18 -11.17 13.98 -5.45
C GLY A 18 -11.06 13.28 -4.10
N LEU A 19 -12.12 12.58 -3.65
CA LEU A 19 -12.06 11.83 -2.39
C LEU A 19 -11.15 10.61 -2.52
N LEU A 20 -11.20 9.92 -3.67
CA LEU A 20 -10.31 8.80 -3.97
C LEU A 20 -8.84 9.27 -4.04
N GLU A 21 -8.56 10.39 -4.72
CA GLU A 21 -7.21 10.96 -4.78
C GLU A 21 -6.66 11.34 -3.41
N ILE A 22 -7.45 12.02 -2.58
CA ILE A 22 -7.02 12.46 -1.24
C ILE A 22 -6.77 11.25 -0.33
N THR A 23 -7.64 10.24 -0.39
CA THR A 23 -7.49 9.02 0.42
C THR A 23 -6.31 8.17 -0.05
N CYS A 24 -6.11 7.98 -1.36
CA CYS A 24 -4.92 7.33 -1.92
C CYS A 24 -3.63 8.06 -1.56
N LYS A 25 -3.61 9.40 -1.66
CA LYS A 25 -2.45 10.20 -1.26
C LYS A 25 -2.13 10.03 0.22
N LYS A 26 -3.15 10.02 1.08
CA LYS A 26 -2.95 9.81 2.52
C LYS A 26 -2.36 8.42 2.83
N VAL A 27 -2.78 7.38 2.11
CA VAL A 27 -2.18 6.04 2.21
C VAL A 27 -0.72 6.06 1.74
N ALA A 28 -0.43 6.68 0.59
CA ALA A 28 0.94 6.82 0.08
C ALA A 28 1.85 7.57 1.07
N ASP A 29 1.37 8.67 1.66
CA ASP A 29 2.13 9.43 2.66
C ASP A 29 2.40 8.62 3.93
N ASN A 30 1.48 7.73 4.33
CA ASN A 30 1.69 6.83 5.46
C ASN A 30 2.76 5.76 5.14
N ILE A 31 2.89 5.34 3.89
CA ILE A 31 3.83 4.29 3.45
C ILE A 31 5.24 4.84 3.19
N LYS A 32 5.35 6.08 2.70
CA LYS A 32 6.59 6.67 2.14
C LYS A 32 7.82 6.62 3.06
N ASN A 33 7.64 6.56 4.38
CA ASN A 33 8.75 6.57 5.35
C ASN A 33 8.81 5.29 6.21
N LEU A 34 8.07 4.25 5.83
CA LEU A 34 8.06 2.97 6.55
C LEU A 34 8.96 1.97 5.84
N SER A 35 9.59 1.08 6.60
CA SER A 35 10.30 -0.05 6.02
C SER A 35 9.30 -1.09 5.48
N PRO A 36 9.72 -1.94 4.51
CA PRO A 36 8.87 -3.03 4.00
C PRO A 36 8.30 -3.92 5.13
N GLU A 37 9.08 -4.18 6.17
CA GLU A 37 8.67 -5.01 7.31
C GLU A 37 7.59 -4.32 8.15
N ASP A 38 7.71 -3.02 8.37
CA ASP A 38 6.70 -2.23 9.10
C ASP A 38 5.41 -2.11 8.28
N ILE A 39 5.50 -2.00 6.96
CA ILE A 39 4.35 -2.03 6.04
C ILE A 39 3.67 -3.40 6.14
N CYS A 40 4.40 -4.51 6.05
CA CYS A 40 3.83 -5.85 6.20
C CYS A 40 3.08 -6.02 7.53
N ARG A 41 3.63 -5.50 8.64
CA ARG A 41 2.97 -5.51 9.95
C ARG A 41 1.71 -4.65 9.99
N ILE A 42 1.77 -3.41 9.51
CA ILE A 42 0.65 -2.45 9.59
C ILE A 42 -0.51 -2.88 8.69
N PHE A 43 -0.21 -3.45 7.52
CA PHE A 43 -1.23 -3.88 6.56
C PHE A 43 -1.57 -5.38 6.69
N HIS A 44 -0.97 -6.09 7.65
CA HIS A 44 -1.13 -7.53 7.86
C HIS A 44 -0.97 -8.33 6.55
N LEU A 45 0.07 -8.00 5.78
CA LEU A 45 0.42 -8.73 4.58
C LEU A 45 1.00 -10.09 5.00
N ASN A 46 0.69 -11.16 4.27
CA ASN A 46 1.30 -12.46 4.53
C ASN A 46 2.82 -12.34 4.43
N ASP A 47 3.52 -12.86 5.42
CA ASP A 47 4.98 -12.92 5.42
C ASP A 47 5.43 -13.72 4.20
N PHE A 48 6.14 -13.05 3.28
CA PHE A 48 6.80 -13.73 2.18
C PHE A 48 7.76 -14.78 2.73
N THR A 49 7.89 -15.91 2.05
CA THR A 49 8.98 -16.84 2.38
C THR A 49 10.33 -16.18 2.04
N VAL A 50 11.41 -16.63 2.69
CA VAL A 50 12.75 -16.05 2.50
C VAL A 50 13.17 -16.10 1.02
N GLU A 51 12.84 -17.18 0.32
CA GLU A 51 13.02 -17.30 -1.14
C GLU A 51 12.23 -16.26 -1.94
N GLU A 52 10.93 -16.08 -1.66
CA GLU A 52 10.09 -15.11 -2.38
C GLU A 52 10.52 -13.67 -2.12
N GLU A 53 10.91 -13.34 -0.88
CA GLU A 53 11.43 -12.01 -0.54
C GLU A 53 12.77 -11.73 -1.25
N ALA A 54 13.64 -12.73 -1.37
CA ALA A 54 14.89 -12.61 -2.11
C ALA A 54 14.67 -12.40 -3.61
N GLU A 55 13.70 -13.10 -4.21
CA GLU A 55 13.33 -12.93 -5.62
C GLU A 55 12.70 -11.55 -5.87
N VAL A 56 11.74 -11.14 -5.04
CA VAL A 56 11.11 -9.81 -5.14
C VAL A 56 12.12 -8.69 -4.91
N ARG A 57 13.08 -8.84 -3.97
CA ARG A 57 14.13 -7.86 -3.73
C ARG A 57 15.10 -7.76 -4.92
N LYS A 58 15.42 -8.89 -5.57
CA LYS A 58 16.22 -8.94 -6.80
C LYS A 58 15.51 -8.30 -7.99
N GLU A 59 14.22 -8.57 -8.16
CA GLU A 59 13.41 -7.95 -9.22
C GLU A 59 13.16 -6.45 -8.97
N SER A 60 13.08 -6.06 -7.70
CA SER A 60 12.84 -4.68 -7.27
C SER A 60 14.11 -3.90 -6.97
N GLU A 61 15.29 -4.37 -7.40
CA GLU A 61 16.58 -3.69 -7.17
C GLU A 61 16.58 -2.22 -7.63
N TRP A 62 15.84 -1.91 -8.71
CA TRP A 62 15.66 -0.56 -9.24
C TRP A 62 14.98 0.42 -8.27
N ALA A 63 14.21 -0.08 -7.30
CA ALA A 63 13.52 0.74 -6.30
C ALA A 63 14.42 1.11 -5.10
N PHE A 64 15.59 0.48 -4.99
CA PHE A 64 16.56 0.68 -3.91
C PHE A 64 17.83 1.42 -4.37
N GLN A 65 17.85 1.96 -5.60
CA GLN A 65 18.95 2.78 -6.15
C GLN A 65 18.83 4.27 -5.81
#